data_AF-A0A4S1FQH6-F1
#
_entry.id   AF-A0A4S1FQH6-F1
#
_cell.length_a   1.000
_cell.length_b   1.000
_cell.length_c   1.000
_cell.angle_alpha   90.00
_cell.angle_beta   90.00
_cell.angle_gamma   90.00
#
_symmetry.space_group_name_H-M   'P 1'
#
loop_
_entity.id
_entity.type
_entity.pdbx_description
1 polymer ?
#
loop_
_entity_poly.entity_id
_entity_poly.type
_entity_poly.pdbx_seq_one_letter_code
_entity_poly.pdbx_strand_id
1 'polypeptide(L)'
;MKILLLCAAIALSGCASFNRHSVLPPVTAKIPQSLKQACAGVVAIPERDLTEGEIARLWAKDRTSLLICARRHGALTKAASVLEGK
;
A
#
# COMPACT_ATOMS: atom_id res chain seq x y z
N MET A 1 51.51 37.96 -15.78
CA MET A 1 51.14 37.40 -14.46
C MET A 1 49.77 37.85 -13.93
N LYS A 2 49.27 39.06 -14.20
CA LYS A 2 47.94 39.52 -13.72
C LYS A 2 46.72 38.78 -14.31
N ILE A 3 46.81 38.30 -15.56
CA ILE A 3 45.70 37.59 -16.24
C ILE A 3 45.50 36.15 -15.68
N LEU A 4 46.58 35.48 -15.28
CA LEU A 4 46.53 34.14 -14.68
C LEU A 4 45.87 34.13 -13.29
N LEU A 5 46.00 35.22 -12.53
CA LEU A 5 45.36 35.38 -11.21
C LEU A 5 43.84 35.62 -11.32
N LEU A 6 43.36 36.22 -12.41
CA LEU A 6 41.94 36.47 -12.65
C LEU A 6 41.17 35.19 -13.03
N CYS A 7 41.78 34.30 -13.81
CA CYS A 7 41.15 33.02 -14.17
C CYS A 7 41.02 32.07 -12.97
N ALA A 8 41.95 32.11 -12.02
CA ALA A 8 41.89 31.31 -10.80
C ALA A 8 40.73 31.72 -9.89
N ALA A 9 40.39 33.01 -9.83
CA ALA A 9 39.29 33.51 -8.99
C ALA A 9 37.89 33.08 -9.48
N ILE A 10 37.72 32.87 -10.78
CA ILE A 10 36.42 32.48 -11.37
C ILE A 10 36.13 30.99 -11.15
N ALA A 11 37.16 30.15 -11.05
CA ALA A 11 37.01 28.70 -10.89
C ALA A 11 36.51 28.28 -9.49
N LEU A 12 36.65 29.12 -8.46
CA LEU A 12 36.19 28.81 -7.09
C LEU A 12 34.75 29.23 -6.78
N SER A 13 34.08 29.97 -7.67
CA SER A 13 32.71 30.46 -7.47
C SER A 13 31.62 29.40 -7.74
N GLY A 14 31.98 28.19 -8.20
CA GLY A 14 31.02 27.18 -8.65
C GLY A 14 30.36 26.32 -7.56
N CYS A 15 30.78 26.42 -6.30
CA CYS A 15 30.40 25.45 -5.24
C CYS A 15 29.51 26.01 -4.11
N ALA A 16 28.70 27.03 -4.39
CA ALA A 16 27.68 27.48 -3.45
C ALA A 16 26.41 27.84 -4.26
N SER A 17 25.40 26.99 -4.35
CA SER A 17 24.54 26.66 -3.22
C SER A 17 23.64 25.49 -3.61
N PHE A 18 23.91 24.29 -3.10
CA PHE A 18 22.85 23.30 -2.98
C PHE A 18 22.08 23.64 -1.71
N ASN A 19 21.07 24.50 -1.83
CA ASN A 19 20.07 24.71 -0.79
C ASN A 19 19.24 23.41 -0.71
N ARG A 20 19.81 22.38 -0.07
CA ARG A 20 19.08 21.17 0.28
C ARG A 20 18.16 21.58 1.43
N HIS A 21 17.00 22.14 1.09
CA HIS A 21 15.89 22.07 2.01
C HIS A 21 15.69 20.60 2.31
N SER A 22 16.06 20.18 3.51
CA SER A 22 15.68 18.89 4.07
C SER A 22 14.17 18.93 4.25
N VAL A 23 13.44 18.81 3.15
CA VAL A 23 12.01 18.52 3.21
C VAL A 23 11.96 17.16 3.86
N LEU A 24 11.47 17.14 5.11
CA LEU A 24 11.21 15.88 5.80
C LEU A 24 10.41 15.02 4.82
N PRO A 25 10.84 13.79 4.49
CA PRO A 25 10.12 12.97 3.54
C PRO A 25 8.66 12.89 3.99
N PRO A 26 7.69 13.07 3.07
CA PRO A 26 6.29 13.06 3.45
C PRO A 26 6.01 11.78 4.24
N VAL A 27 5.36 11.92 5.40
CA VAL A 27 4.94 10.76 6.19
C VAL A 27 3.92 10.01 5.34
N THR A 28 4.36 8.96 4.65
CA THR A 28 3.47 8.13 3.85
C THR A 28 2.55 7.38 4.82
N ALA A 29 1.24 7.62 4.73
CA ALA A 29 0.27 6.86 5.49
C ALA A 29 0.47 5.35 5.24
N LYS A 30 0.54 4.56 6.30
CA LYS A 30 0.72 3.11 6.18
C LYS A 30 -0.64 2.44 6.03
N ILE A 31 -0.79 1.59 5.02
CA ILE A 31 -1.96 0.71 4.91
C ILE A 31 -1.96 -0.27 6.09
N PRO A 32 -3.05 -0.35 6.89
CA PRO A 32 -3.16 -1.31 7.98
C PRO A 32 -2.96 -2.76 7.52
N GLN A 33 -2.19 -3.55 8.28
CA GLN A 33 -1.92 -4.96 7.93
C GLN A 33 -3.19 -5.82 7.90
N SER A 34 -4.19 -5.49 8.73
CA SER A 34 -5.48 -6.16 8.73
C SER A 34 -6.17 -6.12 7.36
N LEU A 35 -5.93 -5.10 6.54
CA LEU A 35 -6.48 -5.00 5.18
C LEU A 35 -5.81 -5.93 4.17
N LYS A 36 -4.58 -6.36 4.45
CA LYS A 36 -3.78 -7.25 3.60
C LYS A 36 -3.93 -8.72 3.98
N GLN A 37 -4.70 -9.02 5.02
CA GLN A 37 -4.94 -10.39 5.44
C GLN A 37 -5.61 -11.18 4.32
N ALA A 38 -5.16 -12.43 4.13
CA ALA A 38 -5.76 -13.33 3.15
C ALA A 38 -7.25 -13.58 3.44
N CYS A 39 -8.02 -13.82 2.37
CA CYS A 39 -9.42 -14.22 2.51
C CYS A 39 -9.52 -15.66 3.00
N ALA A 40 -10.64 -15.98 3.65
CA ALA A 40 -10.93 -17.37 4.00
C ALA A 40 -10.99 -18.20 2.72
N GLY A 41 -10.49 -19.45 2.80
CA GLY A 41 -10.64 -20.41 1.73
C GLY A 41 -12.08 -20.90 1.59
N VAL A 42 -12.32 -21.68 0.54
CA VAL A 42 -13.60 -22.34 0.30
C VAL A 42 -13.97 -23.22 1.50
N VAL A 43 -15.24 -23.18 1.90
CA VAL A 43 -15.73 -24.04 2.97
C VAL A 43 -15.64 -25.51 2.54
N ALA A 44 -14.94 -26.33 3.33
CA ALA A 44 -14.87 -27.76 3.10
C ALA A 44 -16.25 -28.41 3.21
N ILE A 45 -16.63 -29.16 2.18
CA ILE A 45 -17.85 -29.96 2.12
C ILE A 45 -17.49 -31.40 2.49
N PRO A 46 -18.17 -32.04 3.45
CA PRO A 46 -17.87 -33.42 3.82
C PRO A 46 -18.34 -34.39 2.72
N GLU A 47 -17.62 -35.50 2.56
CA GLU A 47 -17.98 -36.58 1.63
C GLU A 47 -19.08 -37.47 2.19
N ARG A 48 -20.28 -36.89 2.36
CA ARG A 48 -21.52 -37.58 2.72
C ARG A 48 -22.73 -36.75 2.31
N ASP A 49 -23.90 -37.36 2.36
CA ASP A 49 -25.15 -36.64 2.20
C ASP A 49 -25.31 -35.58 3.29
N LEU A 50 -25.75 -34.40 2.86
CA LEU A 50 -26.04 -33.27 3.70
C LEU A 50 -27.54 -33.14 3.91
N THR A 51 -27.92 -32.85 5.15
CA THR A 51 -29.27 -32.37 5.44
C THR A 51 -29.45 -30.95 4.90
N GLU A 52 -30.70 -30.55 4.65
CA GLU A 52 -31.02 -29.17 4.21
C GLU A 52 -30.45 -28.11 5.17
N GLY A 53 -30.52 -28.36 6.48
CA GLY A 53 -29.96 -27.48 7.50
C GLY A 53 -28.43 -27.35 7.42
N GLU A 54 -27.72 -28.42 7.06
CA GLU A 54 -26.27 -28.38 6.85
C GLU A 54 -25.91 -27.61 5.58
N ILE A 55 -26.66 -27.81 4.49
CA ILE A 55 -26.48 -27.05 3.24
C ILE A 55 -26.64 -25.55 3.53
N ALA A 56 -27.72 -25.16 4.18
CA ALA A 56 -27.99 -23.75 4.51
C ALA A 56 -26.88 -23.14 5.37
N ARG A 57 -26.37 -23.88 6.36
CA ARG A 57 -25.29 -23.40 7.24
C ARG A 57 -23.96 -23.25 6.51
N LEU A 58 -23.57 -24.25 5.70
CA LEU A 58 -22.32 -24.21 4.94
C LEU A 58 -22.35 -23.08 3.91
N TRP A 59 -23.48 -22.90 3.23
CA TRP A 59 -23.69 -21.78 2.31
C TRP A 59 -23.63 -20.42 3.02
N ALA A 60 -24.33 -20.26 4.15
CA ALA A 60 -24.30 -19.02 4.91
C ALA A 60 -22.89 -18.67 5.41
N LYS A 61 -22.13 -19.67 5.86
CA LYS A 61 -20.73 -19.51 6.27
C LYS A 61 -19.87 -19.02 5.12
N ASP A 62 -19.96 -19.66 3.95
CA ASP A 62 -19.21 -19.28 2.76
C ASP A 62 -19.53 -17.84 2.35
N ARG A 63 -20.81 -17.50 2.18
CA ARG A 63 -21.26 -16.17 1.75
C ARG A 63 -20.86 -15.07 2.73
N THR A 64 -20.93 -15.35 4.04
CA THR A 64 -20.48 -14.42 5.07
C THR A 64 -18.98 -14.14 4.95
N SER A 65 -18.17 -15.19 4.74
CA SER A 65 -16.73 -15.06 4.57
C SER A 65 -16.35 -14.23 3.34
N LEU A 66 -17.06 -14.43 2.22
CA LEU A 66 -16.88 -13.66 0.99
C LEU A 66 -17.25 -12.19 1.17
N LEU A 67 -18.35 -11.89 1.86
CA LEU A 67 -18.77 -10.51 2.14
C LEU A 67 -17.78 -9.77 3.04
N ILE A 68 -17.18 -10.45 4.01
CA ILE A 68 -16.13 -9.87 4.87
C ILE A 68 -14.87 -9.59 4.05
N CYS A 69 -14.43 -10.55 3.24
CA CYS A 69 -13.30 -10.40 2.32
C CYS A 69 -13.51 -9.22 1.35
N ALA A 70 -14.67 -9.13 0.71
CA ALA A 70 -15.00 -8.08 -0.24
C ALA A 70 -14.97 -6.69 0.41
N ARG A 71 -15.53 -6.54 1.62
CA ARG A 71 -15.46 -5.28 2.39
C ARG A 71 -14.03 -4.87 2.70
N ARG A 72 -13.20 -5.82 3.13
CA ARG A 72 -11.78 -5.59 3.39
C ARG A 72 -11.02 -5.19 2.13
N HIS A 73 -11.23 -5.90 1.02
CA HIS A 73 -10.61 -5.58 -0.27
C HIS A 73 -11.01 -4.20 -0.77
N GLY A 74 -12.29 -3.83 -0.67
CA GLY A 74 -12.74 -2.48 -1.01
C GLY A 74 -12.06 -1.39 -0.18
N ALA A 75 -11.89 -1.63 1.13
CA ALA A 75 -11.14 -0.73 2.00
C ALA A 75 -9.65 -0.66 1.63
N LEU A 76 -9.04 -1.79 1.27
CA LEU A 76 -7.66 -1.85 0.79
C LEU A 76 -7.48 -1.04 -0.49
N THR A 77 -8.36 -1.21 -1.48
CA THR A 77 -8.33 -0.46 -2.74
C THR A 77 -8.46 1.04 -2.50
N LYS A 78 -9.38 1.45 -1.63
CA LYS A 78 -9.54 2.87 -1.25
C LYS A 78 -8.29 3.43 -0.57
N ALA A 79 -7.67 2.65 0.33
CA ALA A 79 -6.43 3.06 0.98
C ALA A 79 -5.26 3.16 -0.02
N ALA A 80 -5.20 2.23 -0.99
CA ALA A 80 -4.18 2.23 -2.03
C ALA A 80 -4.34 3.42 -2.99
N SER A 81 -5.56 3.77 -3.41
CA SER A 81 -5.78 4.89 -4.35
C SER A 81 -5.27 6.23 -3.80
N VAL A 82 -5.46 6.47 -2.50
CA VAL A 82 -4.94 7.66 -1.81
C VAL A 82 -3.42 7.73 -1.88
N LEU A 83 -2.72 6.59 -1.77
CA LEU A 83 -1.26 6.55 -1.86
C LEU A 83 -0.76 6.61 -3.31
N GLU A 84 -1.53 6.09 -4.25
CA GLU A 84 -1.24 6.14 -5.68
C GLU A 84 -1.52 7.52 -6.30
N GLY A 85 -2.16 8.44 -5.55
CA GLY A 85 -2.51 9.77 -6.04
C GLY A 85 -3.63 9.77 -7.09
N LYS A 86 -4.52 8.78 -7.03
CA LYS A 86 -5.70 8.64 -7.90
C LYS A 86 -6.98 8.98 -7.16
#